data_AF-A0A067DAD5-F1
#
_entry.id   AF-A0A067DAD5-F1
#
_cell.length_a   1.000
_cell.length_b   1.000
_cell.length_c   1.000
_cell.angle_alpha   90.00
_cell.angle_beta   90.00
_cell.angle_gamma   90.00
#
_symmetry.space_group_name_H-M   'P 1'
#
loop_
_entity.id
_entity.type
_entity.pdbx_description
1 polymer ?
#
loop_
_entity_poly.entity_id
_entity_poly.type
_entity_poly.pdbx_seq_one_letter_code
_entity_poly.pdbx_strand_id
1 'polypeptide(L)'
;RFYNNDKLVNHFRQIHEGEQKKRSNQIESARGKVRVLLVGNYSIKMEKNKMAASAILTPKVGYGFADELKRAWFWVRMVLVKPQDADVLLRNYMVAMVDKRRFGCLVVVSDDSDFVEVFQEATLRWLKMVVVGDMSDGALKRIANAFFSWSDLLMGK
;
A
#
# COMPACT_ATOMS: atom_id res chain seq x y z
N ARG A 1 -13.56 24.95 12.84
CA ARG A 1 -12.09 24.93 12.63
C ARG A 1 -11.51 23.95 13.65
N PHE A 2 -11.24 22.71 13.27
CA PHE A 2 -10.81 21.65 14.20
C PHE A 2 -9.27 21.65 14.33
N TYR A 3 -8.76 22.26 15.40
CA TYR A 3 -7.32 22.36 15.70
C TYR A 3 -6.73 21.12 16.41
N ASN A 4 -7.48 20.02 16.51
CA ASN A 4 -7.08 18.86 17.33
C ASN A 4 -6.34 17.76 16.55
N ASN A 5 -6.44 17.69 15.22
CA ASN A 5 -5.82 16.61 14.45
C ASN A 5 -4.31 16.79 14.31
N ASP A 6 -3.84 18.01 14.03
CA ASP A 6 -2.42 18.29 13.80
C ASP A 6 -1.55 17.95 15.02
N LYS A 7 -2.04 18.21 16.24
CA LYS A 7 -1.30 17.85 17.47
C LYS A 7 -1.19 16.35 17.66
N LEU A 8 -2.24 15.60 17.36
CA LEU A 8 -2.28 14.13 17.43
C LEU A 8 -1.39 13.50 16.36
N VAL A 9 -1.49 13.99 15.12
CA VAL A 9 -0.65 13.54 14.00
C VAL A 9 0.82 13.87 14.27
N ASN A 10 1.13 15.08 14.75
CA ASN A 10 2.50 15.47 15.07
C ASN A 10 3.05 14.68 16.26
N HIS A 11 2.25 14.42 17.30
CA HIS A 11 2.65 13.55 18.42
C HIS A 11 2.91 12.12 17.94
N PHE A 12 2.03 11.59 17.09
CA PHE A 12 2.21 10.25 16.53
C PHE A 12 3.50 10.17 15.70
N ARG A 13 3.72 11.14 14.81
CA ARG A 13 4.93 11.26 14.01
C ARG A 13 6.20 11.38 14.87
N GLN A 14 6.18 12.22 15.90
CA GLN A 14 7.36 12.48 16.72
C GLN A 14 7.73 11.29 17.61
N ILE A 15 6.73 10.66 18.25
CA ILE A 15 6.98 9.62 19.26
C ILE A 15 6.90 8.23 18.64
N HIS A 16 5.83 7.93 17.91
CA HIS A 16 5.53 6.58 17.49
C HIS A 16 6.30 6.17 16.22
N GLU A 17 6.45 7.05 15.22
CA GLU A 17 7.27 6.74 14.04
C GLU A 17 8.76 6.71 14.39
N GLY A 18 9.23 7.64 15.24
CA GLY A 18 10.62 7.65 15.72
C GLY A 18 10.99 6.35 16.44
N GLU A 19 10.10 5.83 17.29
CA GLU A 19 10.28 4.56 17.99
C GLU A 19 10.22 3.34 17.06
N GLN A 20 9.39 3.36 16.02
CA GLN A 20 9.40 2.29 15.01
C GLN A 20 10.68 2.29 14.20
N LYS A 21 11.16 3.47 13.79
CA LYS A 21 12.41 3.60 13.05
C LYS A 21 13.59 3.06 13.85
N LYS A 22 13.66 3.31 15.16
CA LYS A 22 14.68 2.71 16.03
C LYS A 22 14.63 1.19 16.05
N ARG A 23 13.45 0.59 16.17
CA ARG A 23 13.27 -0.88 16.19
C ARG A 23 13.64 -1.51 14.85
N SER A 24 13.23 -0.88 13.74
CA SER A 24 13.59 -1.31 12.38
C SER A 24 15.10 -1.25 12.18
N ASN A 25 15.75 -0.14 12.53
CA ASN A 25 17.21 -0.01 12.45
C ASN A 25 17.94 -1.07 13.30
N GLN A 26 17.43 -1.38 14.50
CA GLN A 26 18.01 -2.43 15.35
C GLN A 26 17.89 -3.81 14.72
N ILE A 27 16.74 -4.14 14.12
CA ILE A 27 16.54 -5.40 13.39
C ILE A 27 17.46 -5.49 12.17
N GLU A 28 17.59 -4.40 11.39
CA GLU A 28 18.44 -4.35 10.19
C GLU A 28 19.93 -4.45 10.52
N SER A 29 20.37 -3.84 11.62
CA SER A 29 21.76 -3.91 12.09
C SER A 29 22.13 -5.29 12.67
N ALA A 30 21.15 -6.06 13.15
CA ALA A 30 21.38 -7.37 13.76
C ALA A 30 21.51 -8.49 12.72
N ARG A 31 22.32 -9.50 13.04
CA ARG A 31 22.51 -10.68 12.18
C ARG A 31 22.27 -11.99 12.92
N GLY A 32 21.98 -13.05 12.17
CA GLY A 32 21.82 -14.40 12.68
C GLY A 32 20.74 -14.54 13.77
N LYS A 33 21.05 -15.30 14.82
CA LYS A 33 20.11 -15.59 15.93
C LYS A 33 19.59 -14.34 16.64
N VAL A 34 20.40 -13.28 16.72
CA VAL A 34 20.02 -12.01 17.36
C VAL A 34 18.91 -11.32 16.57
N ARG A 35 18.97 -11.35 15.24
CA ARG A 35 17.91 -10.78 14.40
C ARG A 35 16.58 -11.52 14.59
N VAL A 36 16.60 -12.85 14.63
CA VAL A 36 15.40 -13.68 14.83
C VAL A 36 14.73 -13.34 16.17
N LEU A 37 15.54 -13.21 17.23
CA LEU A 37 15.04 -12.84 18.56
C LEU A 37 14.44 -11.42 18.57
N LEU A 38 15.09 -10.43 17.95
CA LEU A 38 14.60 -9.05 17.88
C LEU A 38 13.29 -8.94 17.09
N VAL A 39 13.17 -9.65 15.97
CA VAL A 39 11.92 -9.73 15.19
C VAL A 39 10.80 -10.30 16.04
N GLY A 40 11.04 -11.40 16.77
CA GLY A 40 10.07 -11.98 17.69
C GLY A 40 9.64 -10.99 18.78
N ASN A 41 10.60 -10.35 19.45
CA ASN A 41 10.36 -9.41 20.54
C ASN A 41 9.62 -8.14 20.10
N TYR A 42 9.84 -7.67 18.87
CA TYR A 42 9.20 -6.46 18.37
C TYR A 42 7.93 -6.70 17.59
N SER A 43 7.66 -7.91 17.09
CA SER A 43 6.47 -8.26 16.30
C SER A 43 5.16 -7.62 16.80
N ILE A 44 4.79 -7.88 18.07
CA ILE A 44 3.56 -7.36 18.69
C ILE A 44 3.57 -5.83 18.79
N LYS A 45 4.74 -5.21 19.05
CA LYS A 45 4.87 -3.75 19.18
C LYS A 45 4.83 -3.06 17.81
N MET A 46 5.33 -3.71 16.77
CA MET A 46 5.23 -3.22 15.39
C MET A 46 3.78 -3.32 14.90
N GLU A 47 3.10 -4.44 15.18
CA GLU A 47 1.70 -4.63 14.79
C GLU A 47 0.76 -3.64 15.50
N LYS A 48 0.92 -3.45 16.82
CA LYS A 48 0.15 -2.43 17.56
C LYS A 48 0.33 -1.02 17.02
N ASN A 49 1.54 -0.69 16.58
CA ASN A 49 1.83 0.61 15.99
C ASN A 49 1.21 0.75 14.60
N LYS A 50 1.26 -0.30 13.79
CA LYS A 50 0.58 -0.36 12.49
C LYS A 50 -0.93 -0.15 12.64
N MET A 51 -1.57 -0.78 13.63
CA MET A 51 -2.98 -0.57 13.93
C MET A 51 -3.29 0.85 14.43
N ALA A 52 -2.42 1.43 15.26
CA ALA A 52 -2.59 2.80 15.74
C ALA A 52 -2.39 3.82 14.60
N ALA A 53 -1.39 3.58 13.75
CA ALA A 53 -1.12 4.36 12.55
C ALA A 53 -2.32 4.31 11.60
N SER A 54 -2.89 3.12 11.34
CA SER A 54 -4.08 3.01 10.50
C SER A 54 -5.30 3.69 11.13
N ALA A 55 -5.48 3.65 12.46
CA ALA A 55 -6.57 4.38 13.10
C ALA A 55 -6.44 5.92 13.02
N ILE A 56 -5.22 6.44 12.87
CA ILE A 56 -4.91 7.88 12.81
C ILE A 56 -4.80 8.38 11.35
N LEU A 57 -4.18 7.58 10.48
CA LEU A 57 -3.86 7.91 9.10
C LEU A 57 -4.94 7.45 8.12
N THR A 58 -5.68 6.37 8.42
CA THR A 58 -6.83 5.98 7.61
C THR A 58 -8.01 6.88 8.00
N PRO A 59 -8.45 7.79 7.12
CA PRO A 59 -9.53 8.68 7.48
C PRO A 59 -10.83 7.88 7.63
N LYS A 60 -11.65 8.21 8.65
CA LYS A 60 -13.04 7.72 8.70
C LYS A 60 -13.74 8.09 7.38
N VAL A 61 -14.59 7.18 6.87
CA VAL A 61 -15.32 7.33 5.60
C VAL A 61 -15.86 8.76 5.45
N GLY A 62 -15.51 9.42 4.35
CA GLY A 62 -15.95 10.78 4.03
C GLY A 62 -14.94 11.91 4.30
N TYR A 63 -13.71 11.61 4.73
CA TYR A 63 -12.66 12.63 4.79
C TYR A 63 -12.17 12.99 3.37
N GLY A 64 -11.92 14.28 3.14
CA GLY A 64 -11.72 14.94 1.82
C GLY A 64 -10.55 14.48 0.93
N PHE A 65 -10.00 13.30 1.16
CA PHE A 65 -8.96 12.70 0.32
C PHE A 65 -9.45 12.46 -1.11
N ALA A 66 -10.74 12.12 -1.30
CA ALA A 66 -11.33 12.00 -2.62
C ALA A 66 -11.22 13.30 -3.43
N ASP A 67 -11.35 14.46 -2.78
CA ASP A 67 -11.26 15.75 -3.46
C ASP A 67 -9.80 16.15 -3.71
N GLU A 68 -8.87 15.80 -2.83
CA GLU A 68 -7.43 15.97 -3.07
C GLU A 68 -6.94 15.11 -4.24
N LEU A 69 -7.37 13.85 -4.31
CA LEU A 69 -7.09 12.96 -5.44
C LEU A 69 -7.68 13.53 -6.74
N LYS A 70 -8.93 14.01 -6.73
CA LYS A 70 -9.53 14.67 -7.90
C LYS A 70 -8.77 15.94 -8.31
N ARG A 71 -8.30 16.75 -7.35
CA ARG A 71 -7.46 17.93 -7.63
C ARG A 71 -6.11 17.55 -8.25
N ALA A 72 -5.57 16.39 -7.89
CA ALA A 72 -4.41 15.79 -8.52
C ALA A 72 -4.77 15.03 -9.83
N TRP A 73 -5.96 15.25 -10.38
CA TRP A 73 -6.45 14.68 -11.65
C TRP A 73 -6.64 13.17 -11.64
N PHE A 74 -6.75 12.56 -10.46
CA PHE A 74 -7.16 11.17 -10.34
C PHE A 74 -8.68 11.02 -10.51
N TRP A 75 -9.08 9.99 -11.23
CA TRP A 75 -10.46 9.54 -11.23
C TRP A 75 -10.75 8.78 -9.94
N VAL A 76 -11.67 9.31 -9.11
CA VAL A 76 -12.01 8.71 -7.81
C VAL A 76 -13.39 8.09 -7.86
N ARG A 77 -13.49 6.80 -7.51
CA ARG A 77 -14.75 6.07 -7.39
C ARG A 77 -14.99 5.69 -5.93
N MET A 78 -16.06 6.21 -5.35
CA MET A 78 -16.44 5.89 -3.96
C MET A 78 -17.16 4.54 -3.93
N VAL A 79 -16.84 3.72 -2.93
CA VAL A 79 -17.49 2.43 -2.66
C VAL A 79 -18.14 2.51 -1.28
N LEU A 80 -19.46 2.32 -1.23
CA LEU A 80 -20.30 2.68 -0.09
C LEU A 80 -20.46 1.58 0.97
N VAL A 81 -20.22 0.31 0.62
CA VAL A 81 -20.87 -0.80 1.33
C VAL A 81 -19.85 -1.73 1.99
N LYS A 82 -18.83 -2.26 1.28
CA LYS A 82 -17.77 -3.11 1.85
C LYS A 82 -16.42 -2.99 1.13
N PRO A 83 -15.28 -3.24 1.80
CA PRO A 83 -13.96 -3.30 1.16
C PRO A 83 -13.90 -4.29 -0.02
N GLN A 84 -14.51 -5.47 0.14
CA GLN A 84 -14.54 -6.50 -0.91
C GLN A 84 -15.26 -6.02 -2.18
N ASP A 85 -16.22 -5.10 -2.05
CA ASP A 85 -16.91 -4.52 -3.21
C ASP A 85 -15.98 -3.60 -4.00
N ALA A 86 -14.96 -3.02 -3.35
CA ALA A 86 -13.95 -2.21 -4.02
C ALA A 86 -13.00 -3.08 -4.85
N ASP A 87 -12.62 -4.24 -4.33
CA ASP A 87 -11.73 -5.18 -5.03
C ASP A 87 -12.42 -5.76 -6.27
N VAL A 88 -13.67 -6.19 -6.15
CA VAL A 88 -14.47 -6.66 -7.29
C VAL A 88 -14.64 -5.57 -8.35
N LEU A 89 -14.95 -4.35 -7.92
CA LEU A 89 -15.14 -3.22 -8.82
C LEU A 89 -13.84 -2.84 -9.55
N LEU A 90 -12.71 -2.83 -8.83
CA LEU A 90 -11.40 -2.54 -9.39
C LEU A 90 -10.98 -3.64 -10.36
N ARG A 91 -11.15 -4.92 -9.99
CA ARG A 91 -10.87 -6.07 -10.86
C ARG A 91 -11.64 -5.98 -12.17
N ASN A 92 -12.96 -5.75 -12.11
CA ASN A 92 -13.80 -5.62 -13.31
C ASN A 92 -13.37 -4.43 -14.18
N TYR A 93 -12.98 -3.33 -13.56
CA TYR A 93 -12.46 -2.18 -14.29
C TYR A 93 -11.13 -2.49 -14.99
N MET A 94 -10.20 -3.17 -14.31
CA MET A 94 -8.92 -3.59 -14.89
C MET A 94 -9.13 -4.53 -16.08
N VAL A 95 -10.02 -5.51 -15.96
CA VAL A 95 -10.38 -6.41 -17.07
C VAL A 95 -10.89 -5.63 -18.28
N ALA A 96 -11.87 -4.73 -18.07
CA ALA A 96 -12.40 -3.90 -19.14
C ALA A 96 -11.35 -2.98 -19.78
N MET A 97 -10.35 -2.55 -19.02
CA MET A 97 -9.22 -1.77 -19.53
C MET A 97 -8.29 -2.65 -20.37
N VAL A 98 -7.86 -3.80 -19.85
CA VAL A 98 -7.02 -4.78 -20.55
C VAL A 98 -7.67 -5.24 -21.87
N ASP A 99 -9.00 -5.41 -21.89
CA ASP A 99 -9.74 -5.75 -23.12
C ASP A 99 -9.71 -4.64 -24.17
N LYS A 100 -9.83 -3.38 -23.75
CA LYS A 100 -9.83 -2.24 -24.68
C LYS A 100 -8.46 -1.99 -25.33
N ARG A 101 -7.36 -2.48 -24.74
CA ARG A 101 -5.98 -2.31 -25.22
C ARG A 101 -5.60 -0.87 -25.59
N ARG A 102 -6.07 0.11 -24.82
CA ARG A 102 -5.80 1.54 -25.07
C ARG A 102 -4.57 2.10 -24.34
N PHE A 103 -3.81 1.25 -23.67
CA PHE A 103 -2.60 1.62 -22.93
C PHE A 103 -1.52 0.57 -23.16
N GLY A 104 -0.25 0.96 -22.99
CA GLY A 104 0.89 0.04 -23.08
C GLY A 104 1.39 -0.47 -21.74
N CYS A 105 0.99 0.16 -20.63
CA CYS A 105 1.43 -0.16 -19.28
C CYS A 105 0.28 -0.02 -18.28
N LEU A 106 0.14 -1.00 -17.39
CA LEU A 106 -0.78 -0.99 -16.25
C LEU A 106 0.03 -1.00 -14.95
N VAL A 107 -0.09 0.09 -14.19
CA VAL A 107 0.51 0.26 -12.87
C VAL A 107 -0.56 0.00 -11.82
N VAL A 108 -0.31 -0.94 -10.92
CA VAL A 108 -1.23 -1.30 -9.84
C VAL A 108 -0.56 -1.03 -8.50
N VAL A 109 -1.24 -0.28 -7.65
CA VAL A 109 -0.81 0.01 -6.29
C VAL A 109 -1.61 -0.89 -5.34
N SER A 110 -1.14 -2.12 -5.16
CA SER A 110 -1.78 -3.12 -4.30
C SER A 110 -0.85 -4.32 -4.05
N ASP A 111 -1.00 -4.93 -2.87
CA ASP A 111 -0.40 -6.23 -2.51
C ASP A 111 -1.38 -7.41 -2.66
N ASP A 112 -2.63 -7.14 -3.05
CA ASP A 112 -3.70 -8.13 -3.05
C ASP A 112 -3.54 -9.17 -4.17
N SER A 113 -3.51 -10.45 -3.80
CA SER A 113 -3.39 -11.57 -4.72
C SER A 113 -4.63 -11.78 -5.60
N ASP A 114 -5.78 -11.20 -5.27
CA ASP A 114 -7.02 -11.37 -6.03
C ASP A 114 -6.93 -10.78 -7.45
N PHE A 115 -5.91 -9.97 -7.74
CA PHE A 115 -5.65 -9.41 -9.07
C PHE A 115 -4.75 -10.29 -9.96
N VAL A 116 -4.23 -11.42 -9.45
CA VAL A 116 -3.28 -12.28 -10.19
C VAL A 116 -3.81 -12.73 -11.55
N GLU A 117 -5.08 -13.14 -11.62
CA GLU A 117 -5.68 -13.59 -12.89
C GLU A 117 -5.70 -12.49 -13.95
N VAL A 118 -5.95 -11.25 -13.54
CA VAL A 118 -5.94 -10.10 -14.46
C VAL A 118 -4.52 -9.81 -14.96
N PHE A 119 -3.52 -10.00 -14.11
CA PHE A 119 -2.10 -9.87 -14.48
C PHE A 119 -1.67 -10.94 -15.48
N GLN A 120 -2.12 -12.19 -15.28
CA GLN A 120 -1.85 -13.28 -16.22
C GLN A 120 -2.45 -12.97 -17.59
N GLU A 121 -3.72 -12.54 -17.63
CA GLU A 121 -4.38 -12.16 -18.89
C GLU A 121 -3.70 -10.96 -19.56
N ALA A 122 -3.31 -9.94 -18.79
CA ALA A 122 -2.59 -8.78 -19.32
C ALA A 122 -1.22 -9.17 -19.91
N THR A 123 -0.53 -10.13 -19.29
CA THR A 123 0.75 -10.66 -19.77
C THR A 123 0.60 -11.39 -21.10
N LEU A 124 -0.44 -12.23 -21.25
CA LEU A 124 -0.75 -12.89 -22.53
C LEU A 124 -1.03 -11.90 -23.66
N ARG A 125 -1.45 -10.68 -23.30
CA ARG A 125 -1.76 -9.59 -24.23
C ARG A 125 -0.61 -8.60 -24.41
N TRP A 126 0.59 -8.95 -23.94
CA TRP A 126 1.81 -8.16 -24.07
C TRP A 126 1.76 -6.77 -23.43
N LEU A 127 0.91 -6.58 -22.42
CA LEU A 127 0.89 -5.35 -21.63
C LEU A 127 2.03 -5.35 -20.62
N LYS A 128 2.67 -4.18 -20.42
CA LYS A 128 3.63 -4.02 -19.34
C LYS A 128 2.91 -3.84 -18.01
N MET A 129 3.34 -4.57 -17.00
CA MET A 129 2.73 -4.61 -15.68
C MET A 129 3.74 -4.12 -14.64
N VAL A 130 3.33 -3.12 -13.84
CA VAL A 130 4.12 -2.62 -12.71
C VAL A 130 3.29 -2.73 -11.44
N VAL A 131 3.91 -3.23 -10.37
CA VAL A 131 3.28 -3.34 -9.06
C VAL A 131 3.97 -2.40 -8.08
N VAL A 132 3.18 -1.68 -7.31
CA VAL A 132 3.64 -0.94 -6.13
C VAL A 132 2.99 -1.58 -4.91
N GLY A 133 3.80 -2.11 -3.99
CA GLY A 133 3.31 -2.80 -2.80
C GLY A 133 4.45 -3.17 -1.84
N ASP A 134 4.14 -3.51 -0.59
CA ASP A 134 5.16 -3.82 0.43
C ASP A 134 5.39 -5.33 0.62
N MET A 135 4.61 -6.21 -0.04
CA MET A 135 4.82 -7.64 0.07
C MET A 135 6.02 -8.11 -0.74
N SER A 136 7.13 -8.36 -0.04
CA SER A 136 8.41 -8.75 -0.63
C SER A 136 8.35 -10.03 -1.47
N ASP A 137 7.40 -10.93 -1.19
CA ASP A 137 7.16 -12.19 -1.92
C ASP A 137 5.71 -12.31 -2.44
N GLY A 138 5.07 -11.17 -2.72
CA GLY A 138 3.68 -11.14 -3.18
C GLY A 138 3.47 -11.83 -4.53
N ALA A 139 2.32 -12.48 -4.71
CA ALA A 139 2.00 -13.21 -5.95
C ALA A 139 2.01 -12.29 -7.19
N LEU A 140 1.54 -11.04 -7.05
CA LEU A 140 1.59 -10.04 -8.12
C LEU A 140 3.01 -9.69 -8.55
N LYS A 141 3.93 -9.54 -7.58
CA LYS A 141 5.33 -9.21 -7.83
C LYS A 141 6.03 -10.25 -8.70
N ARG A 142 5.68 -11.53 -8.55
CA ARG A 142 6.28 -12.63 -9.31
C ARG A 142 5.92 -12.60 -10.79
N ILE A 143 4.81 -11.94 -11.15
CA ILE A 143 4.26 -11.91 -12.51
C ILE A 143 4.47 -10.53 -13.17
N ALA A 144 4.61 -9.48 -12.37
CA ALA A 144 4.86 -8.14 -12.86
C ALA A 144 6.22 -7.99 -13.55
N ASN A 145 6.31 -7.05 -14.51
CA ASN A 145 7.58 -6.72 -15.16
C ASN A 145 8.48 -5.87 -14.27
N ALA A 146 7.91 -5.07 -13.38
CA ALA A 146 8.63 -4.28 -12.39
C ALA A 146 7.83 -4.21 -11.08
N PHE A 147 8.56 -4.03 -9.98
CA PHE A 147 7.99 -3.92 -8.65
C PHE A 147 8.72 -2.85 -7.85
N PHE A 148 7.95 -2.02 -7.15
CA PHE A 148 8.45 -0.99 -6.25
C PHE A 148 7.76 -1.13 -4.89
N SER A 149 8.53 -0.97 -3.80
CA SER A 149 7.93 -0.86 -2.49
C SER A 149 7.45 0.56 -2.20
N TRP A 150 6.57 0.73 -1.21
CA TRP A 150 6.23 2.08 -0.72
C TRP A 150 7.49 2.81 -0.23
N SER A 151 8.42 2.07 0.36
CA SER A 151 9.71 2.60 0.80
C SER A 151 10.54 3.13 -0.37
N ASP A 152 10.56 2.43 -1.51
CA ASP A 152 11.28 2.87 -2.71
C ASP A 152 10.72 4.19 -3.24
N LEU A 153 9.39 4.30 -3.32
CA LEU A 153 8.73 5.53 -3.76
C LEU A 153 8.99 6.70 -2.82
N LEU A 154 8.94 6.48 -1.50
CA LEU A 154 9.26 7.52 -0.51
C LEU A 154 10.72 7.95 -0.56
N MET A 155 11.62 7.07 -0.97
CA MET A 155 13.04 7.38 -1.19
C MET A 155 13.33 7.98 -2.57
N GLY A 156 12.33 8.07 -3.45
CA GLY A 156 12.50 8.57 -4.83
C GLY A 156 13.37 7.66 -5.70
N LYS A 157 13.35 6.34 -5.43
CA LYS A 157 14.11 5.32 -6.16
C LYS A 157 13.30 4.64 -7.25
#